data_AF-Q4DQV5-F1
#
_entry.id   AF-Q4DQV5-F1
#
_cell.length_a   1.000
_cell.length_b   1.000
_cell.length_c   1.000
_cell.angle_alpha   90.00
_cell.angle_beta   90.00
_cell.angle_gamma   90.00
#
_symmetry.space_group_name_H-M   'P 1'
#
loop_
_entity.id
_entity.type
_entity.pdbx_description
1 polymer ?
#
loop_
_entity_poly.entity_id
_entity_poly.type
_entity_poly.pdbx_seq_one_letter_code
_entity_poly.pdbx_strand_id
1 'polypeptide(L)'
;MHSLTGGRQAVNELHVFLRAMSGAQRLWAKRIAAQEAKVRRFMIMEDNCRKKLRKSVLRSTNEQLKYLVNTDLLGGMELKLPPRDAFNAFHIPTKQVSGFSVFAMARLHASPTLMSEISRIGFIADLLGAWEILPPSGKERYEAYAEKIRRETAAGQTINYNHQTFSKLTGKEEEENTDASWESTAYRCFLREGQRQLEASVGPLEETDWLAVAPREWNSLTLRQKKRYFQE
;
A
#
# COMPACT_ATOMS: atom_id res chain seq x y z
N MET A 1 -0.84 -71.21 69.18
CA MET A 1 -1.97 -70.84 68.28
C MET A 1 -2.00 -69.36 67.86
N HIS A 2 -1.12 -68.47 68.35
CA HIS A 2 -1.18 -67.02 68.05
C HIS A 2 -0.67 -66.60 66.65
N SER A 3 0.09 -67.44 65.95
CA SER A 3 0.58 -67.14 64.59
C SER A 3 -0.53 -67.16 63.52
N LEU A 4 -1.50 -68.08 63.66
CA LEU A 4 -2.62 -68.21 62.72
C LEU A 4 -3.57 -67.01 62.78
N THR A 5 -3.75 -66.41 63.96
CA THR A 5 -4.56 -65.19 64.13
C THR A 5 -3.92 -63.97 63.48
N GLY A 6 -2.59 -63.80 63.61
CA GLY A 6 -1.87 -62.70 62.95
C GLY A 6 -1.89 -62.80 61.42
N GLY A 7 -1.71 -64.00 60.88
CA GLY A 7 -1.81 -64.24 59.43
C GLY A 7 -3.20 -63.91 58.87
N ARG A 8 -4.26 -64.31 59.57
CA ARG A 8 -5.64 -64.00 59.15
C ARG A 8 -5.94 -62.50 59.19
N GLN A 9 -5.42 -61.78 60.19
CA GLN A 9 -5.56 -60.33 60.28
C GLN A 9 -4.85 -59.61 59.12
N ALA A 10 -3.59 -59.97 58.83
CA ALA A 10 -2.83 -59.37 57.73
C ALA A 10 -3.51 -59.58 56.36
N VAL A 11 -4.08 -60.77 56.11
CA VAL A 11 -4.84 -61.04 54.90
C VAL A 11 -6.09 -60.16 54.81
N ASN A 12 -6.82 -59.96 55.92
CA ASN A 12 -7.99 -59.09 55.94
C ASN A 12 -7.62 -57.62 55.66
N GLU A 13 -6.53 -57.12 56.25
CA GLU A 13 -6.02 -55.76 56.01
C GLU A 13 -5.61 -55.56 54.54
N LEU A 14 -4.93 -56.53 53.95
CA LEU A 14 -4.61 -56.55 52.51
C LEU A 14 -5.87 -56.51 51.63
N HIS A 15 -6.92 -57.26 51.98
CA HIS A 15 -8.18 -57.22 51.24
C HIS A 15 -8.87 -55.85 51.32
N VAL A 16 -8.83 -55.19 52.47
CA VAL A 16 -9.35 -53.82 52.63
C VAL A 16 -8.53 -52.84 51.80
N PHE A 17 -7.20 -52.95 51.84
CA PHE A 17 -6.31 -52.11 51.06
C PHE A 17 -6.52 -52.27 49.55
N LEU A 18 -6.62 -53.50 49.04
CA LEU A 18 -6.92 -53.78 47.63
C LEU A 18 -8.30 -53.23 47.22
N ARG A 19 -9.31 -53.33 48.10
CA ARG A 19 -10.62 -52.72 47.86
C ARG A 19 -10.55 -51.20 47.81
N ALA A 20 -9.80 -50.57 48.70
CA ALA A 20 -9.58 -49.11 48.70
C ALA A 20 -8.82 -48.66 47.43
N MET A 21 -7.76 -49.37 47.05
CA MET A 21 -7.00 -49.11 45.83
C MET A 21 -7.86 -49.23 44.57
N SER A 22 -8.66 -50.28 44.44
CA SER A 22 -9.57 -50.44 43.30
C SER A 22 -10.63 -49.34 43.24
N GLY A 23 -11.12 -48.88 44.40
CA GLY A 23 -11.99 -47.70 44.51
C GLY A 23 -11.31 -46.42 44.02
N ALA A 24 -10.07 -46.17 44.45
CA ALA A 24 -9.28 -45.03 44.02
C ALA A 24 -8.98 -45.08 42.51
N GLN A 25 -8.59 -46.24 41.97
CA GLN A 25 -8.36 -46.42 40.54
C GLN A 25 -9.61 -46.10 39.71
N ARG A 26 -10.80 -46.55 40.13
CA ARG A 26 -12.06 -46.21 39.45
C ARG A 26 -12.35 -44.71 39.50
N LEU A 27 -12.09 -44.04 40.62
CA LEU A 27 -12.27 -42.60 40.76
C LEU A 27 -11.32 -41.83 39.82
N TRP A 28 -10.06 -42.24 39.76
CA TRP A 28 -9.07 -41.68 38.84
C TRP A 28 -9.45 -41.90 37.38
N ALA A 29 -9.85 -43.11 37.01
CA ALA A 29 -10.31 -43.43 35.65
C ALA A 29 -11.51 -42.55 35.23
N LYS A 30 -12.48 -42.35 36.12
CA LYS A 30 -13.61 -41.43 35.87
C LYS A 30 -13.16 -39.98 35.69
N ARG A 31 -12.21 -39.50 36.50
CA ARG A 31 -11.67 -38.14 36.37
C ARG A 31 -10.91 -37.95 35.07
N ILE A 32 -10.06 -38.90 34.70
CA ILE A 32 -9.32 -38.88 33.43
C ILE A 32 -10.30 -38.84 32.25
N ALA A 33 -11.29 -39.74 32.22
CA ALA A 33 -12.30 -39.77 31.16
C ALA A 33 -13.08 -38.44 31.05
N ALA A 34 -13.41 -37.81 32.18
CA ALA A 34 -14.08 -36.52 32.21
C ALA A 34 -13.18 -35.39 31.64
N GLN A 35 -11.89 -35.39 31.97
CA GLN A 35 -10.94 -34.42 31.41
C GLN A 35 -10.68 -34.65 29.92
N GLU A 36 -10.53 -35.89 29.48
CA GLU A 36 -10.42 -36.23 28.05
C GLU A 36 -11.65 -35.78 27.26
N ALA A 37 -12.85 -36.00 27.79
CA ALA A 37 -14.08 -35.51 27.18
C ALA A 37 -14.11 -33.98 27.08
N LYS A 38 -13.58 -33.27 28.08
CA LYS A 38 -13.45 -31.81 28.07
C LYS A 38 -12.46 -31.34 27.00
N VAL A 39 -11.30 -31.98 26.88
CA VAL A 39 -10.29 -31.69 25.84
C VAL A 39 -10.87 -31.91 24.44
N ARG A 40 -11.57 -33.03 24.20
CA ARG A 40 -12.23 -33.29 22.90
C ARG A 40 -13.23 -32.20 22.53
N ARG A 41 -14.01 -31.68 23.48
CA ARG A 41 -14.93 -30.56 23.24
C ARG A 41 -14.19 -29.28 22.84
N PHE A 42 -13.06 -28.97 23.47
CA PHE A 42 -12.25 -27.82 23.11
C PHE A 42 -11.62 -27.95 21.72
N MET A 43 -11.13 -29.14 21.36
CA MET A 43 -10.59 -29.39 20.02
C MET A 43 -11.64 -29.16 18.93
N ILE A 44 -12.88 -29.65 19.13
CA ILE A 44 -13.98 -29.42 18.19
C ILE A 44 -14.31 -27.91 18.05
N MET A 45 -14.28 -27.17 19.16
CA MET A 45 -14.51 -25.73 19.17
C MET A 45 -13.40 -24.99 18.42
N GLU A 46 -12.14 -25.34 18.65
CA GLU A 46 -10.98 -24.78 17.96
C GLU A 46 -11.07 -25.01 16.45
N ASP A 47 -11.38 -26.23 16.02
CA ASP A 47 -11.54 -26.57 14.60
C ASP A 47 -12.64 -25.75 13.94
N ASN A 48 -13.75 -25.53 14.64
CA ASN A 48 -14.84 -24.68 14.15
C ASN A 48 -14.41 -23.21 14.04
N CYS A 49 -13.64 -22.69 15.00
CA CYS A 49 -13.08 -21.34 14.91
C CYS A 49 -12.08 -21.21 13.75
N ARG A 50 -11.18 -22.19 13.57
CA ARG A 50 -10.24 -22.23 12.43
C ARG A 50 -10.98 -22.25 11.09
N LYS A 51 -12.05 -23.05 10.97
CA LYS A 51 -12.90 -23.09 9.76
C LYS A 51 -13.61 -21.76 9.51
N LYS A 52 -14.14 -21.10 10.55
CA LYS A 52 -14.77 -19.77 10.45
C LYS A 52 -13.75 -18.71 10.04
N LEU A 53 -12.57 -18.71 10.65
CA LEU A 53 -11.50 -17.78 10.32
C LEU A 53 -11.05 -17.97 8.87
N ARG A 54 -10.80 -19.21 8.42
CA ARG A 54 -10.49 -19.50 7.01
C ARG A 54 -11.58 -19.01 6.07
N LYS A 55 -12.87 -19.24 6.38
CA LYS A 55 -13.99 -18.73 5.57
C LYS A 55 -14.04 -17.21 5.57
N SER A 56 -13.79 -16.55 6.70
CA SER A 56 -13.79 -15.09 6.82
C SER A 56 -12.64 -14.46 6.06
N VAL A 57 -11.44 -15.02 6.21
CA VAL A 57 -10.24 -14.59 5.47
C VAL A 57 -10.45 -14.82 3.99
N LEU A 58 -10.89 -16.02 3.57
CA LEU A 58 -11.20 -16.29 2.17
C LEU A 58 -12.27 -15.36 1.60
N ARG A 59 -13.32 -15.02 2.38
CA ARG A 59 -14.33 -14.03 1.97
C ARG A 59 -13.73 -12.64 1.85
N SER A 60 -12.97 -12.18 2.83
CA SER A 60 -12.30 -10.87 2.82
C SER A 60 -11.30 -10.77 1.67
N THR A 61 -10.48 -11.78 1.44
CA THR A 61 -9.56 -11.83 0.30
C THR A 61 -10.30 -11.94 -1.02
N ASN A 62 -11.43 -12.66 -1.07
CA ASN A 62 -12.26 -12.74 -2.28
C ASN A 62 -12.98 -11.42 -2.55
N GLU A 63 -13.43 -10.70 -1.52
CA GLU A 63 -13.98 -9.35 -1.63
C GLU A 63 -12.91 -8.35 -2.05
N GLN A 64 -11.69 -8.44 -1.51
CA GLN A 64 -10.54 -7.66 -1.97
C GLN A 64 -10.17 -7.99 -3.42
N LEU A 65 -10.15 -9.26 -3.80
CA LEU A 65 -9.92 -9.69 -5.19
C LEU A 65 -11.05 -9.22 -6.11
N LYS A 66 -12.32 -9.31 -5.68
CA LYS A 66 -13.46 -8.76 -6.42
C LYS A 66 -13.35 -7.25 -6.52
N TYR A 67 -12.91 -6.57 -5.48
CA TYR A 67 -12.65 -5.14 -5.54
C TYR A 67 -11.54 -4.86 -6.53
N LEU A 68 -10.43 -5.58 -6.53
CA LEU A 68 -9.32 -5.45 -7.48
C LEU A 68 -9.72 -5.81 -8.93
N VAL A 69 -10.56 -6.83 -9.13
CA VAL A 69 -11.05 -7.28 -10.44
C VAL A 69 -12.18 -6.38 -10.96
N ASN A 70 -13.05 -5.87 -10.08
CA ASN A 70 -14.08 -4.89 -10.46
C ASN A 70 -13.51 -3.47 -10.59
N THR A 71 -12.41 -3.16 -9.89
CA THR A 71 -11.59 -1.96 -10.11
C THR A 71 -10.53 -2.16 -11.19
N ASP A 72 -10.49 -3.34 -11.82
CA ASP A 72 -9.95 -3.52 -13.17
C ASP A 72 -10.88 -2.87 -14.22
N LEU A 73 -11.28 -1.64 -13.93
CA LEU A 73 -11.72 -0.63 -14.88
C LEU A 73 -10.56 -0.22 -15.82
N LEU A 74 -9.35 -0.77 -15.62
CA LEU A 74 -8.13 -0.40 -16.34
C LEU A 74 -7.78 -1.36 -17.49
N GLY A 75 -8.22 -2.63 -17.44
CA GLY A 75 -7.94 -3.62 -18.48
C GLY A 75 -8.79 -3.46 -19.76
N GLY A 76 -9.95 -2.81 -19.68
CA GLY A 76 -10.91 -2.76 -20.79
C GLY A 76 -11.59 -1.42 -21.09
N MET A 77 -11.43 -0.41 -20.23
CA MET A 77 -12.05 0.90 -20.46
C MET A 77 -11.03 1.81 -21.14
N GLU A 78 -11.29 2.19 -22.40
CA GLU A 78 -10.60 3.33 -23.02
C GLU A 78 -10.87 4.57 -22.15
N LEU A 79 -9.97 4.84 -21.20
CA LEU A 79 -10.05 6.01 -20.35
C LEU A 79 -10.02 7.24 -21.26
N LYS A 80 -11.17 7.91 -21.35
CA LYS A 80 -11.32 9.16 -22.07
C LYS A 80 -10.29 10.14 -21.51
N LEU A 81 -9.36 10.54 -22.38
CA LEU A 81 -8.34 11.52 -22.03
C LEU A 81 -9.04 12.80 -21.55
N PRO A 82 -8.62 13.39 -20.42
CA PRO A 82 -9.25 14.58 -19.88
C PRO A 82 -9.19 15.72 -20.89
N PRO A 83 -10.26 16.54 -21.04
CA PRO A 83 -10.20 17.74 -21.86
C PRO A 83 -9.04 18.65 -21.42
N ARG A 84 -8.37 19.32 -22.35
CA ARG A 84 -7.21 20.19 -22.05
C ARG A 84 -7.53 21.24 -20.99
N ASP A 85 -8.74 21.79 -21.03
CA ASP A 85 -9.21 22.82 -20.10
C ASP A 85 -9.37 22.31 -18.67
N ALA A 86 -9.49 20.98 -18.49
CA ALA A 86 -9.58 20.39 -17.17
C ALA A 86 -8.31 20.65 -16.35
N PHE A 87 -7.12 20.59 -16.96
CA PHE A 87 -5.87 20.89 -16.24
C PHE A 87 -5.82 22.35 -15.73
N ASN A 88 -6.34 23.28 -16.53
CA ASN A 88 -6.44 24.69 -16.13
C ASN A 88 -7.44 24.88 -14.98
N ALA A 89 -8.54 24.11 -14.97
CA ALA A 89 -9.56 24.16 -13.91
C ALA A 89 -9.02 23.70 -12.55
N PHE A 90 -8.05 22.79 -12.53
CA PHE A 90 -7.36 22.33 -11.32
C PHE A 90 -6.06 23.12 -11.02
N HIS A 91 -5.86 24.26 -11.68
CA HIS A 91 -4.66 25.11 -11.52
C HIS A 91 -3.33 24.38 -11.78
N ILE A 92 -3.32 23.31 -12.58
CA ILE A 92 -2.10 22.61 -12.99
C ILE A 92 -1.52 23.35 -14.20
N PRO A 93 -0.35 24.03 -14.08
CA PRO A 93 0.26 24.69 -15.22
C PRO A 93 0.51 23.65 -16.32
N THR A 94 0.11 23.96 -17.55
CA THR A 94 0.25 23.02 -18.68
C THR A 94 1.70 22.58 -18.93
N LYS A 95 2.69 23.35 -18.46
CA LYS A 95 4.12 23.00 -18.47
C LYS A 95 4.50 21.88 -17.49
N GLN A 96 3.74 21.70 -16.42
CA GLN A 96 4.00 20.72 -15.35
C GLN A 96 3.17 19.44 -15.49
N VAL A 97 2.37 19.30 -16.56
CA VAL A 97 1.57 18.11 -16.81
C VAL A 97 2.49 16.91 -17.05
N SER A 98 2.39 15.92 -16.16
CA SER A 98 3.07 14.62 -16.19
C SER A 98 2.10 13.51 -16.60
N GLY A 99 2.60 12.35 -17.04
CA GLY A 99 1.74 11.19 -17.32
C GLY A 99 0.87 10.78 -16.13
N PHE A 100 1.38 10.90 -14.89
CA PHE A 100 0.60 10.67 -13.69
C PHE A 100 -0.55 11.66 -13.53
N SER A 101 -0.32 12.96 -13.78
CA SER A 101 -1.40 13.95 -13.70
C SER A 101 -2.52 13.67 -14.70
N VAL A 102 -2.17 13.23 -15.92
CA VAL A 102 -3.15 12.80 -16.93
C VAL A 102 -3.94 11.58 -16.44
N PHE A 103 -3.26 10.60 -15.86
CA PHE A 103 -3.89 9.40 -15.30
C PHE A 103 -4.83 9.74 -14.14
N ALA A 104 -4.38 10.54 -13.18
CA ALA A 104 -5.19 10.98 -12.04
C ALA A 104 -6.44 11.74 -12.51
N MET A 105 -6.27 12.68 -13.44
CA MET A 105 -7.37 13.43 -14.04
C MET A 105 -8.33 12.52 -14.81
N ALA A 106 -7.83 11.57 -15.60
CA ALA A 106 -8.68 10.62 -16.31
C ALA A 106 -9.53 9.78 -15.34
N ARG A 107 -8.97 9.39 -14.19
CA ARG A 107 -9.72 8.67 -13.14
C ARG A 107 -10.75 9.54 -12.43
N LEU A 108 -10.40 10.78 -12.10
CA LEU A 108 -11.32 11.74 -11.52
C LEU A 108 -12.53 11.99 -12.46
N HIS A 109 -12.28 12.10 -13.77
CA HIS A 109 -13.33 12.23 -14.76
C HIS A 109 -14.17 10.96 -14.95
N ALA A 110 -13.57 9.78 -14.84
CA ALA A 110 -14.28 8.51 -14.97
C ALA A 110 -15.19 8.20 -13.77
N SER A 111 -14.87 8.70 -12.59
CA SER A 111 -15.62 8.42 -11.37
C SER A 111 -15.65 9.61 -10.41
N PRO A 112 -16.43 10.66 -10.73
CA PRO A 112 -16.52 11.86 -9.89
C PRO A 112 -17.08 11.57 -8.49
N THR A 113 -17.83 10.47 -8.31
CA THR A 113 -18.41 10.06 -7.04
C THR A 113 -17.40 9.49 -6.05
N LEU A 114 -16.24 8.99 -6.51
CA LEU A 114 -15.22 8.41 -5.61
C LEU A 114 -14.63 9.44 -4.63
N MET A 115 -14.62 10.72 -5.00
CA MET A 115 -14.09 11.78 -4.14
C MET A 115 -14.94 12.03 -2.89
N SER A 116 -16.23 11.65 -2.90
CA SER A 116 -17.15 11.93 -1.80
C SER A 116 -17.14 10.86 -0.71
N GLU A 117 -16.76 9.62 -1.05
CA GLU A 117 -16.85 8.48 -0.13
C GLU A 117 -15.52 8.18 0.58
N ILE A 118 -14.39 8.56 -0.02
CA ILE A 118 -13.05 8.19 0.45
C ILE A 118 -12.34 9.42 1.00
N SER A 119 -11.65 9.27 2.14
CA SER A 119 -10.79 10.33 2.66
C SER A 119 -9.75 10.74 1.61
N ARG A 120 -9.38 12.04 1.54
CA ARG A 120 -8.41 12.54 0.54
C ARG A 120 -7.10 11.74 0.53
N ILE A 121 -6.58 11.38 1.70
CA ILE A 121 -5.35 10.59 1.86
C ILE A 121 -5.53 9.19 1.27
N GLY A 122 -6.66 8.54 1.55
CA GLY A 122 -6.98 7.22 0.97
C GLY A 122 -7.03 7.27 -0.55
N PHE A 123 -7.70 8.29 -1.11
CA PHE A 123 -7.81 8.46 -2.55
C PHE A 123 -6.44 8.68 -3.24
N ILE A 124 -5.54 9.44 -2.61
CA ILE A 124 -4.16 9.64 -3.12
C ILE A 124 -3.39 8.32 -3.10
N ALA A 125 -3.47 7.57 -2.01
CA ALA A 125 -2.82 6.27 -1.89
C ALA A 125 -3.33 5.28 -2.96
N ASP A 126 -4.64 5.30 -3.25
CA ASP A 126 -5.25 4.47 -4.29
C ASP A 126 -4.76 4.86 -5.69
N LEU A 127 -4.62 6.16 -5.98
CA LEU A 127 -4.07 6.63 -7.25
C LEU A 127 -2.60 6.23 -7.43
N LEU A 128 -1.78 6.41 -6.38
CA LEU A 128 -0.37 6.03 -6.42
C LEU A 128 -0.18 4.52 -6.59
N GLY A 129 -0.92 3.71 -5.81
CA GLY A 129 -0.87 2.26 -5.93
C GLY A 129 -1.32 1.76 -7.31
N ALA A 130 -2.37 2.36 -7.87
CA ALA A 130 -2.81 2.01 -9.22
C ALA A 130 -1.84 2.45 -10.31
N TRP A 131 -1.18 3.60 -10.14
CA TRP A 131 -0.11 4.04 -11.04
C TRP A 131 1.11 3.11 -10.96
N GLU A 132 1.47 2.62 -9.77
CA GLU A 132 2.59 1.69 -9.59
C GLU A 132 2.38 0.39 -10.39
N ILE A 133 1.19 -0.22 -10.26
CA ILE A 133 0.81 -1.49 -10.90
C ILE A 133 0.64 -1.37 -12.42
N LEU A 134 0.39 -0.16 -12.93
CA LEU A 134 0.15 0.07 -14.36
C LEU A 134 1.36 -0.40 -15.22
N PRO A 135 1.15 -1.23 -16.27
CA PRO A 135 2.21 -1.66 -17.17
C PRO A 135 2.96 -0.49 -17.82
N PRO A 136 4.26 -0.62 -18.13
CA PRO A 136 5.04 0.45 -18.76
C PRO A 136 4.40 1.01 -20.04
N SER A 137 3.81 0.14 -20.88
CA SER A 137 3.10 0.53 -22.10
C SER A 137 1.88 1.43 -21.84
N GLY A 138 1.21 1.25 -20.69
CA GLY A 138 0.12 2.12 -20.25
C GLY A 138 0.64 3.48 -19.81
N LYS A 139 1.71 3.50 -19.00
CA LYS A 139 2.37 4.73 -18.53
C LYS A 139 2.86 5.60 -19.70
N GLU A 140 3.44 4.97 -20.73
CA GLU A 140 3.92 5.66 -21.94
C GLU A 140 2.80 6.40 -22.69
N ARG A 141 1.59 5.84 -22.78
CA ARG A 141 0.45 6.52 -23.42
C ARG A 141 0.07 7.81 -22.71
N TYR A 142 0.04 7.78 -21.37
CA TYR A 142 -0.25 8.97 -20.57
C TYR A 142 0.86 10.02 -20.67
N GLU A 143 2.13 9.58 -20.66
CA GLU A 143 3.27 10.48 -20.81
C GLU A 143 3.32 11.10 -22.22
N ALA A 144 2.99 10.34 -23.27
CA ALA A 144 2.90 10.85 -24.64
C ALA A 144 1.81 11.93 -24.78
N TYR A 145 0.68 11.77 -24.09
CA TYR A 145 -0.38 12.77 -24.05
C TYR A 145 0.04 14.02 -23.26
N ALA A 146 0.69 13.84 -22.10
CA ALA A 146 1.27 14.94 -21.33
C ALA A 146 2.29 15.74 -22.16
N GLU A 147 3.15 15.05 -22.90
CA GLU A 147 4.12 15.65 -23.81
C GLU A 147 3.44 16.42 -24.97
N LYS A 148 2.33 15.91 -25.50
CA LYS A 148 1.52 16.61 -26.51
C LYS A 148 0.96 17.93 -25.96
N ILE A 149 0.39 17.94 -24.75
CA ILE A 149 -0.11 19.16 -24.09
C ILE A 149 1.00 20.18 -23.86
N ARG A 150 2.18 19.72 -23.42
CA ARG A 150 3.35 20.56 -23.21
C ARG A 150 3.84 21.19 -24.53
N ARG A 151 3.94 20.41 -25.60
CA ARG A 151 4.34 20.90 -26.94
C ARG A 151 3.35 21.90 -27.53
N GLU A 152 2.05 21.65 -27.43
CA GLU A 152 1.01 22.59 -27.92
C GLU A 152 1.01 23.91 -27.14
N THR A 153 1.38 23.89 -25.86
CA THR A 153 1.54 25.12 -25.07
C THR A 153 2.79 25.89 -25.50
N ALA A 154 3.90 25.20 -25.76
CA ALA A 154 5.12 25.83 -26.28
C ALA A 154 4.90 26.47 -27.67
N ALA A 155 4.16 25.80 -28.56
CA ALA A 155 3.83 26.33 -29.89
C ALA A 155 2.86 27.52 -29.84
N GLY A 156 1.97 27.59 -28.83
CA GLY A 156 1.13 28.77 -28.59
C GLY A 156 1.86 29.94 -27.95
N GLN A 157 2.96 29.69 -27.24
CA GLN A 157 3.78 30.73 -26.58
C GLN A 157 4.82 31.37 -27.50
N THR A 158 5.16 30.77 -28.64
CA THR A 158 6.15 31.32 -29.60
C THR A 158 5.70 32.56 -30.37
N ILE A 159 4.46 33.04 -30.22
CA ILE A 159 3.98 34.27 -30.88
C ILE A 159 4.08 35.51 -29.95
N ASN A 160 4.37 35.35 -28.65
CA ASN A 160 4.12 36.43 -27.69
C ASN A 160 5.22 36.75 -26.65
N TYR A 161 6.49 36.44 -26.92
CA TYR A 161 7.59 36.91 -26.07
C TYR A 161 8.72 37.55 -26.89
N ASN A 162 8.50 38.82 -27.24
CA ASN A 162 9.57 39.76 -27.51
C ASN A 162 10.15 40.25 -26.16
N HIS A 163 11.48 40.28 -26.11
CA HIS A 163 12.30 41.02 -25.14
C HIS A 163 12.12 40.72 -23.65
N GLN A 164 13.00 39.88 -23.12
CA GLN A 164 13.85 40.31 -22.01
C GLN A 164 15.11 39.44 -21.91
N THR A 165 16.22 40.11 -22.18
CA THR A 165 17.62 39.75 -21.94
C THR A 165 17.84 39.17 -20.54
N PHE A 166 18.50 38.02 -20.45
CA PHE A 166 19.41 37.77 -19.33
C PHE A 166 20.68 37.06 -19.79
N SER A 167 21.76 37.56 -19.22
CA SER A 167 23.14 37.43 -19.65
C SER A 167 23.72 36.05 -19.38
N LYS A 168 24.53 35.64 -20.35
CA LYS A 168 25.53 34.57 -20.34
C LYS A 168 26.47 34.71 -19.13
N LEU A 169 26.64 33.64 -18.35
CA LEU A 169 27.84 33.40 -17.54
C LEU A 169 28.34 31.98 -17.86
N THR A 170 29.32 31.95 -18.74
CA THR A 170 30.24 30.84 -18.95
C THR A 170 31.30 30.86 -17.85
N GLY A 171 31.39 29.80 -17.07
CA GLY A 171 32.55 29.44 -16.25
C GLY A 171 32.85 27.98 -16.52
N LYS A 172 33.92 27.72 -17.29
CA LYS A 172 34.61 26.43 -17.34
C LYS A 172 35.31 26.26 -15.99
N GLU A 173 35.33 25.04 -15.46
CA GLU A 173 36.54 24.31 -15.02
C GLU A 173 36.17 23.12 -14.10
N GLU A 174 36.86 22.00 -14.34
CA GLU A 174 37.11 20.86 -13.44
C GLU A 174 35.92 19.90 -13.18
N GLU A 175 35.73 18.85 -13.97
CA GLU A 175 36.42 17.54 -13.97
C GLU A 175 36.38 16.79 -12.60
N GLU A 176 35.79 15.59 -12.65
CA GLU A 176 35.90 14.46 -11.69
C GLU A 176 34.98 14.31 -10.45
N ASN A 177 33.99 15.17 -10.20
CA ASN A 177 32.97 14.93 -9.13
C ASN A 177 31.50 15.10 -9.57
N THR A 178 31.23 14.91 -10.86
CA THR A 178 29.99 15.38 -11.50
C THR A 178 28.73 14.61 -11.13
N ASP A 179 28.79 13.32 -10.78
CA ASP A 179 27.58 12.51 -10.57
C ASP A 179 26.81 12.84 -9.29
N ALA A 180 27.50 13.05 -8.16
CA ALA A 180 26.84 13.45 -6.91
C ALA A 180 26.32 14.90 -6.96
N SER A 181 26.97 15.76 -7.75
CA SER A 181 26.64 17.18 -7.88
C SER A 181 25.31 17.41 -8.60
N TRP A 182 25.06 16.68 -9.70
CA TRP A 182 23.80 16.82 -10.42
C TRP A 182 22.64 16.21 -9.64
N GLU A 183 22.82 15.07 -8.97
CA GLU A 183 21.73 14.42 -8.23
C GLU A 183 21.28 15.29 -7.04
N SER A 184 22.23 15.92 -6.33
CA SER A 184 21.93 16.86 -5.22
C SER A 184 21.21 18.13 -5.69
N THR A 185 21.51 18.59 -6.90
CA THR A 185 20.85 19.76 -7.51
C THR A 185 19.45 19.38 -7.98
N ALA A 186 19.32 18.24 -8.65
CA ALA A 186 18.06 17.68 -9.09
C ALA A 186 17.11 17.40 -7.92
N TYR A 187 17.63 16.85 -6.81
CA TYR A 187 16.82 16.59 -5.61
C TYR A 187 16.27 17.87 -4.98
N ARG A 188 17.05 18.96 -4.94
CA ARG A 188 16.57 20.26 -4.46
C ARG A 188 15.47 20.85 -5.35
N CYS A 189 15.59 20.71 -6.67
CA CYS A 189 14.52 21.11 -7.59
C CYS A 189 13.28 20.25 -7.41
N PHE A 190 13.45 18.93 -7.27
CA PHE A 190 12.37 17.99 -6.95
C PHE A 190 11.64 18.33 -5.65
N LEU A 191 12.35 18.74 -4.59
CA LEU A 191 11.70 19.14 -3.34
C LEU A 191 10.78 20.36 -3.55
N ARG A 192 11.20 21.36 -4.33
CA ARG A 192 10.39 22.56 -4.58
C ARG A 192 9.25 22.30 -5.57
N GLU A 193 9.53 21.60 -6.66
CA GLU A 193 8.55 21.33 -7.71
C GLU A 193 7.57 20.23 -7.31
N GLY A 194 8.05 19.17 -6.67
CA GLY A 194 7.25 18.08 -6.15
C GLY A 194 6.27 18.57 -5.09
N GLN A 195 6.70 19.47 -4.19
CA GLN A 195 5.80 20.10 -3.22
C GLN A 195 4.69 20.87 -3.93
N ARG A 196 5.04 21.74 -4.88
CA ARG A 196 4.05 22.53 -5.64
C ARG A 196 3.07 21.65 -6.42
N GLN A 197 3.55 20.56 -7.02
CA GLN A 197 2.71 19.61 -7.75
C GLN A 197 1.74 18.87 -6.82
N LEU A 198 2.21 18.48 -5.64
CA LEU A 198 1.38 17.82 -4.64
C LEU A 198 0.37 18.78 -4.03
N GLU A 199 0.78 20.01 -3.72
CA GLU A 199 -0.10 21.08 -3.24
C GLU A 199 -1.18 21.43 -4.25
N ALA A 200 -0.84 21.48 -5.54
CA ALA A 200 -1.83 21.69 -6.61
C ALA A 200 -2.87 20.55 -6.69
N SER A 201 -2.48 19.33 -6.30
CA SER A 201 -3.34 18.15 -6.37
C SER A 201 -4.18 17.92 -5.10
N VAL A 202 -3.66 18.30 -3.93
CA VAL A 202 -4.22 17.91 -2.61
C VAL A 202 -4.67 19.11 -1.77
N GLY A 203 -4.21 20.30 -2.12
CA GLY A 203 -4.31 21.51 -1.31
C GLY A 203 -3.04 21.75 -0.47
N PRO A 204 -3.04 22.79 0.38
CA PRO A 204 -1.88 23.18 1.19
C PRO A 204 -1.33 22.01 2.00
N LEU A 205 -0.02 21.82 1.98
CA LEU A 205 0.69 20.74 2.66
C LEU A 205 1.71 21.32 3.64
N GLU A 206 1.75 20.79 4.85
CA GLU A 206 2.79 21.15 5.82
C GLU A 206 4.15 20.67 5.32
N GLU A 207 5.18 21.53 5.45
CA GLU A 207 6.54 21.22 4.97
C GLU A 207 7.09 19.93 5.60
N THR A 208 6.73 19.64 6.86
CA THR A 208 7.12 18.42 7.56
C THR A 208 6.55 17.15 6.92
N ASP A 209 5.31 17.19 6.44
CA ASP A 209 4.66 16.05 5.80
C ASP A 209 5.27 15.79 4.42
N TRP A 210 5.55 16.85 3.67
CA TRP A 210 6.26 16.74 2.39
C TRP A 210 7.65 16.13 2.56
N LEU A 211 8.45 16.64 3.50
CA LEU A 211 9.81 16.15 3.74
C LEU A 211 9.84 14.69 4.22
N ALA A 212 8.76 14.18 4.83
CA ALA A 212 8.65 12.77 5.21
C ALA A 212 8.39 11.84 4.00
N VAL A 213 7.68 12.33 2.97
CA VAL A 213 7.28 11.54 1.79
C VAL A 213 8.27 11.70 0.64
N ALA A 214 8.86 12.88 0.48
CA ALA A 214 9.73 13.23 -0.63
C ALA A 214 10.91 12.27 -0.86
N PRO A 215 11.62 11.74 0.17
CA PRO A 215 12.68 10.74 -0.06
C PRO A 215 12.17 9.45 -0.71
N ARG A 216 10.95 9.00 -0.39
CA ARG A 216 10.35 7.80 -0.98
C ARG A 216 9.96 8.05 -2.44
N GLU A 217 9.35 9.20 -2.71
CA GLU A 217 9.01 9.63 -4.06
C GLU A 217 10.26 9.83 -4.92
N TRP A 218 11.31 10.45 -4.40
CA TRP A 218 12.58 10.60 -5.13
C TRP A 218 13.18 9.25 -5.54
N ASN A 219 13.11 8.26 -4.65
CA ASN A 219 13.64 6.93 -4.89
C ASN A 219 12.76 6.09 -5.84
N SER A 220 11.49 6.47 -6.05
CA SER A 220 10.62 5.82 -7.03
C SER A 220 10.86 6.30 -8.47
N LEU A 221 11.48 7.48 -8.63
CA LEU A 221 11.77 8.08 -9.94
C LEU A 221 12.92 7.36 -10.66
N THR A 222 12.72 7.11 -11.95
CA THR A 222 13.76 6.64 -12.88
C THR A 222 14.87 7.67 -13.06
N LEU A 223 16.07 7.23 -13.44
CA LEU A 223 17.20 8.14 -13.71
C LEU A 223 16.88 9.23 -14.75
N ARG A 224 16.05 8.90 -15.75
CA ARG A 224 15.56 9.86 -16.75
C ARG A 224 14.66 10.93 -16.14
N GLN A 225 13.79 10.56 -15.19
CA GLN A 225 12.92 11.50 -14.47
C GLN A 225 13.75 12.37 -13.52
N LYS A 226 14.68 11.78 -12.76
CA LYS A 226 15.61 12.53 -11.90
C LYS A 226 16.39 13.59 -12.69
N LYS A 227 16.90 13.24 -13.88
CA LYS A 227 17.62 14.18 -14.75
C LYS A 227 16.76 15.36 -15.26
N ARG A 228 15.43 15.24 -15.32
CA ARG A 228 14.57 16.39 -15.69
C ARG A 228 14.66 17.51 -14.67
N TYR A 229 14.75 17.18 -13.38
CA TYR A 229 14.91 18.17 -12.31
C TYR A 229 16.28 18.87 -12.31
N PHE A 230 17.24 18.42 -13.14
CA PHE A 230 18.53 19.09 -13.33
C PHE A 230 18.53 20.07 -14.52
N GLN A 231 17.54 20.00 -15.43
CA GLN A 231 17.59 20.66 -16.74
C GLN A 231 16.80 21.99 -16.84
N GLU A 232 16.52 22.66 -15.72
CA GLU A 232 15.94 24.01 -15.66
C GLU A 232 16.78 24.95 -14.79
#